data_AF-A0A4P5UU62-F1
#
_entry.id   AF-A0A4P5UU62-F1
#
_cell.length_a   1.000
_cell.length_b   1.000
_cell.length_c   1.000
_cell.angle_alpha   90.00
_cell.angle_beta   90.00
_cell.angle_gamma   90.00
#
_symmetry.space_group_name_H-M   'P 1'
#
loop_
_entity.id
_entity.type
_entity.pdbx_description
1 polymer ?
#
loop_
_entity_poly.entity_id
_entity_poly.type
_entity_poly.pdbx_seq_one_letter_code
_entity_poly.pdbx_strand_id
1 'polypeptide(L)'
;MFNNALESYKKIIAASMPQNGNYVYLRDILQDDSIKKHVKQFADAEVEWWIYYEQVKRRDNPRFDLAIPDILTHFHTLDDYCKVQARFDSLDQANLIDSCIDSYINFLCRPRTALRSFIFRGEPTKSVYEILLRFSACSVYTYLEAGFKTWSDNNCESHLSEHMITAKDFKSIITDIDNEYIRLLQTQGFIELLDPLFQFFIDIGQSDKCIPAEALIVFLEDKELFPLASKIEELYRSKGIKQYNSDSLAEIISSIISEYESHSISQSSNQTAEFQTLADSTKQDIELAALYHKSMDASTNTVILISRHNFITKSHPSLHTFIDQIKNNNTENIDIFSESILLQDIDTPTNANGLQKSIPTLLEQHGTLHNDESYTYPLMYRSSFLGSIPIDKQLYYASKACKGDLKILRKLGQAIDKTSTKEAAILTLTAFSEVYNDYEDILQCEELRQSIVDFSSRNN
;
A
#
# COMPACT_ATOMS: atom_id res chain seq x y z
N MET A 1 -7.09 21.37 -9.23
CA MET A 1 -5.92 21.89 -8.50
C MET A 1 -4.74 20.92 -8.57
N PHE A 2 -4.94 19.64 -8.21
CA PHE A 2 -3.89 18.61 -8.21
C PHE A 2 -3.26 18.31 -9.59
N ASN A 3 -4.05 18.21 -10.66
CA ASN A 3 -3.50 18.01 -12.03
C ASN A 3 -2.66 19.21 -12.51
N ASN A 4 -3.05 20.44 -12.16
CA ASN A 4 -2.27 21.63 -12.53
C ASN A 4 -0.94 21.69 -11.75
N ALA A 5 -0.96 21.22 -10.50
CA ALA A 5 0.24 21.05 -9.69
C ALA A 5 1.21 20.03 -10.31
N LEU A 6 0.67 18.89 -10.77
CA LEU A 6 1.41 17.83 -11.45
C LEU A 6 2.11 18.37 -12.72
N GLU A 7 1.36 19.05 -13.59
CA GLU A 7 1.91 19.66 -14.81
C GLU A 7 2.97 20.74 -14.52
N SER A 8 2.78 21.52 -13.44
CA SER A 8 3.77 22.51 -13.02
C SER A 8 5.06 21.84 -12.53
N TYR A 9 4.92 20.76 -11.76
CA TYR A 9 6.07 20.00 -11.28
C TYR A 9 6.81 19.29 -12.41
N LYS A 10 6.09 18.70 -13.38
CA LYS A 10 6.66 18.14 -14.63
C LYS A 10 7.54 19.13 -15.35
N LYS A 11 7.06 20.38 -15.51
CA LYS A 11 7.86 21.44 -16.13
C LYS A 11 9.11 21.80 -15.34
N ILE A 12 9.02 21.87 -14.01
CA ILE A 12 10.17 22.16 -13.14
C ILE A 12 11.24 21.07 -13.29
N ILE A 13 10.84 19.79 -13.21
CA ILE A 13 11.78 18.68 -13.34
C ILE A 13 12.36 18.61 -14.74
N ALA A 14 11.54 18.69 -15.79
CA ALA A 14 12.02 18.67 -17.18
C ALA A 14 13.02 19.81 -17.47
N ALA A 15 12.80 20.99 -16.90
CA ALA A 15 13.73 22.12 -17.04
C ALA A 15 15.06 21.90 -16.30
N SER A 16 15.07 21.09 -15.22
CA SER A 16 16.30 20.72 -14.49
C SER A 16 17.08 19.58 -15.13
N MET A 17 16.47 18.83 -16.06
CA MET A 17 17.14 17.69 -16.68
C MET A 17 18.20 18.13 -17.70
N PRO A 18 19.36 17.44 -17.79
CA PRO A 18 20.42 17.79 -18.73
C PRO A 18 19.91 17.73 -20.16
N GLN A 19 20.29 18.71 -20.98
CA GLN A 19 19.87 18.85 -22.40
C GLN A 19 21.06 18.58 -23.34
N ASN A 20 21.84 17.54 -23.06
CA ASN A 20 23.11 17.27 -23.72
C ASN A 20 22.93 16.39 -24.97
N GLY A 21 22.61 16.99 -26.12
CA GLY A 21 22.63 16.27 -27.41
C GLY A 21 21.56 15.16 -27.51
N ASN A 22 21.89 14.04 -28.17
CA ASN A 22 20.93 12.96 -28.46
C ASN A 22 20.65 12.04 -27.25
N TYR A 23 21.49 12.08 -26.21
CA TYR A 23 21.40 11.15 -25.07
C TYR A 23 21.75 11.86 -23.77
N VAL A 24 21.01 11.52 -22.71
CA VAL A 24 21.31 11.93 -21.34
C VAL A 24 21.84 10.74 -20.56
N TYR A 25 23.03 10.83 -19.98
CA TYR A 25 23.61 9.73 -19.23
C TYR A 25 23.12 9.73 -17.77
N LEU A 26 22.94 8.55 -17.19
CA LEU A 26 22.58 8.39 -15.77
C LEU A 26 23.58 9.14 -14.87
N ARG A 27 24.88 9.01 -15.14
CA ARG A 27 25.93 9.68 -14.35
C ARG A 27 25.75 11.21 -14.30
N ASP A 28 25.29 11.81 -15.39
CA ASP A 28 25.11 13.26 -15.49
C ASP A 28 23.90 13.67 -14.62
N ILE A 29 22.84 12.86 -14.63
CA ILE A 29 21.67 13.05 -13.74
C ILE A 29 22.10 12.93 -12.26
N LEU A 30 22.90 11.93 -11.92
CA LEU A 30 23.30 11.68 -10.53
C LEU A 30 24.25 12.76 -9.99
N GLN A 31 25.14 13.30 -10.83
CA GLN A 31 26.14 14.30 -10.44
C GLN A 31 25.60 15.74 -10.40
N ASP A 32 24.48 16.03 -11.07
CA ASP A 32 23.92 17.39 -11.10
C ASP A 32 23.16 17.73 -9.81
N ASP A 33 23.71 18.60 -8.97
CA ASP A 33 23.10 19.02 -7.69
C ASP A 33 21.77 19.79 -7.85
N SER A 34 21.47 20.32 -9.03
CA SER A 34 20.19 20.98 -9.29
C SER A 34 19.02 19.99 -9.40
N ILE A 35 19.31 18.73 -9.73
CA ILE A 35 18.31 17.69 -9.87
C ILE A 35 17.88 17.17 -8.51
N LYS A 36 16.57 17.13 -8.28
CA LYS A 36 15.98 16.70 -7.01
C LYS A 36 16.33 15.23 -6.70
N LYS A 37 16.57 14.94 -5.41
CA LYS A 37 16.96 13.61 -4.92
C LYS A 37 16.06 12.48 -5.40
N HIS A 38 14.73 12.67 -5.40
CA HIS A 38 13.79 11.63 -5.81
C HIS A 38 13.90 11.28 -7.29
N VAL A 39 14.24 12.25 -8.15
CA VAL A 39 14.49 12.00 -9.59
C VAL A 39 15.76 11.17 -9.76
N LYS A 40 16.84 11.51 -9.04
CA LYS A 40 18.09 10.75 -9.06
C LYS A 40 17.87 9.29 -8.63
N GLN A 41 17.17 9.09 -7.52
CA GLN A 41 16.88 7.74 -7.00
C GLN A 41 16.00 6.95 -7.97
N PHE A 42 14.98 7.58 -8.56
CA PHE A 42 14.13 6.91 -9.53
C PHE A 42 14.90 6.51 -10.80
N ALA A 43 15.76 7.40 -11.32
CA ALA A 43 16.59 7.12 -12.49
C ALA A 43 17.58 5.98 -12.23
N ASP A 44 18.23 5.96 -11.06
CA ASP A 44 19.15 4.88 -10.67
C ASP A 44 18.41 3.55 -10.57
N ALA A 45 17.25 3.53 -9.89
CA ALA A 45 16.43 2.34 -9.72
C ALA A 45 15.88 1.79 -11.05
N GLU A 46 15.56 2.65 -12.01
CA GLU A 46 15.08 2.20 -13.32
C GLU A 46 16.22 1.58 -14.16
N VAL A 47 17.44 2.11 -14.08
CA VAL A 47 18.62 1.50 -14.71
C VAL A 47 18.96 0.17 -14.06
N GLU A 48 18.91 0.08 -12.73
CA GLU A 48 19.06 -1.19 -12.00
C GLU A 48 18.01 -2.22 -12.43
N TRP A 49 16.78 -1.79 -12.68
CA TRP A 49 15.74 -2.66 -13.22
C TRP A 49 16.05 -3.15 -14.64
N TRP A 50 16.59 -2.31 -15.51
CA TRP A 50 17.01 -2.72 -16.85
C TRP A 50 18.11 -3.80 -16.79
N ILE A 51 19.09 -3.60 -15.93
CA ILE A 51 20.18 -4.56 -15.72
C ILE A 51 19.62 -5.89 -15.23
N TYR A 52 18.74 -5.85 -14.22
CA TYR A 52 18.06 -7.05 -13.72
C TYR A 52 17.28 -7.78 -14.82
N TYR A 53 16.55 -7.05 -15.66
CA TYR A 53 15.81 -7.67 -16.76
C TYR A 53 16.72 -8.40 -17.75
N GLU A 54 17.88 -7.82 -18.08
CA GLU A 54 18.90 -8.49 -18.89
C GLU A 54 19.54 -9.69 -18.18
N GLN A 55 19.71 -9.65 -16.85
CA GLN A 55 20.17 -10.81 -16.07
C GLN A 55 19.19 -11.97 -16.13
N VAL A 56 17.89 -11.70 -15.97
CA VAL A 56 16.83 -12.72 -16.05
C VAL A 56 16.81 -13.36 -17.44
N LYS A 57 16.85 -12.57 -18.52
CA LYS A 57 16.93 -13.09 -19.90
C LYS A 57 18.13 -14.01 -20.13
N ARG A 58 19.29 -13.67 -19.56
CA ARG A 58 20.50 -14.49 -19.65
C ARG A 58 20.30 -15.80 -18.89
N ARG A 59 19.82 -15.74 -17.65
CA ARG A 59 19.60 -16.93 -16.82
C ARG A 59 18.59 -17.90 -17.44
N ASP A 60 17.53 -17.37 -18.03
CA ASP A 60 16.43 -18.17 -18.57
C ASP A 60 16.70 -18.66 -20.00
N ASN A 61 17.94 -18.51 -20.50
CA ASN A 61 18.32 -18.95 -21.84
C ASN A 61 18.35 -20.49 -21.92
N PRO A 62 17.52 -21.13 -22.77
CA PRO A 62 17.41 -22.59 -22.80
C PRO A 62 18.57 -23.29 -23.52
N ARG A 63 19.46 -22.54 -24.20
CA ARG A 63 20.50 -23.10 -25.08
C ARG A 63 21.87 -23.14 -24.44
N PHE A 64 22.11 -22.33 -23.40
CA PHE A 64 23.42 -22.17 -22.78
C PHE A 64 23.30 -22.26 -21.27
N ASP A 65 24.15 -23.06 -20.64
CA ASP A 65 24.32 -23.01 -19.18
C ASP A 65 25.14 -21.78 -18.81
N LEU A 66 24.42 -20.71 -18.50
CA LEU A 66 24.99 -19.42 -18.11
C LEU A 66 25.13 -19.26 -16.59
N ALA A 67 24.83 -20.31 -15.82
CA ALA A 67 24.95 -20.31 -14.36
C ALA A 67 26.36 -20.70 -13.87
N ILE A 68 27.30 -20.95 -14.79
CA ILE A 68 28.68 -21.31 -14.47
C ILE A 68 29.40 -20.10 -13.81
N PRO A 69 30.11 -20.28 -12.67
CA PRO A 69 30.72 -19.18 -11.91
C PRO A 69 31.61 -18.23 -12.72
N ASP A 70 32.40 -18.76 -13.66
CA ASP A 70 33.27 -17.96 -14.52
C ASP A 70 32.44 -17.00 -15.40
N ILE A 71 31.35 -17.48 -15.99
CA ILE A 71 30.45 -16.67 -16.82
C ILE A 71 29.76 -15.61 -15.96
N LEU A 72 29.28 -15.99 -14.77
CA LEU A 72 28.65 -15.05 -13.84
C LEU A 72 29.58 -13.90 -13.46
N THR A 73 30.87 -14.18 -13.23
CA THR A 73 31.88 -13.14 -12.93
C THR A 73 32.01 -12.13 -14.08
N HIS A 74 32.00 -12.61 -15.33
CA HIS A 74 32.04 -11.73 -16.51
C HIS A 74 30.73 -10.95 -16.66
N PHE A 75 29.58 -11.54 -16.33
CA PHE A 75 28.31 -10.83 -16.34
C PHE A 75 28.21 -9.75 -15.28
N HIS A 76 28.68 -9.97 -14.06
CA HIS A 76 28.75 -8.91 -13.05
C HIS A 76 29.59 -7.73 -13.54
N THR A 77 30.75 -8.01 -14.14
CA THR A 77 31.61 -6.97 -14.71
C THR A 77 30.89 -6.22 -15.85
N LEU A 78 30.20 -6.95 -16.73
CA LEU A 78 29.41 -6.34 -17.81
C LEU A 78 28.30 -5.46 -17.26
N ASP A 79 27.60 -5.90 -16.22
CA ASP A 79 26.50 -5.18 -15.60
C ASP A 79 26.99 -3.86 -14.96
N ASP A 80 28.15 -3.87 -14.31
CA ASP A 80 28.81 -2.65 -13.81
C ASP A 80 29.10 -1.66 -14.95
N TYR A 81 29.63 -2.14 -16.08
CA TYR A 81 29.86 -1.30 -17.26
C TYR A 81 28.55 -0.77 -17.84
N CYS A 82 27.51 -1.60 -17.91
CA CYS A 82 26.17 -1.18 -18.35
C CYS A 82 25.62 -0.07 -17.47
N LYS A 83 25.74 -0.17 -16.14
CA LYS A 83 25.29 0.89 -15.22
C LYS A 83 26.02 2.20 -15.47
N VAL A 84 27.35 2.16 -15.58
CA VAL A 84 28.18 3.36 -15.81
C VAL A 84 27.88 4.04 -17.16
N GLN A 85 27.52 3.25 -18.18
CA GLN A 85 27.22 3.73 -19.53
C GLN A 85 25.72 3.92 -19.79
N ALA A 86 24.87 3.74 -18.78
CA ALA A 86 23.43 3.87 -18.91
C ALA A 86 23.05 5.27 -19.39
N ARG A 87 22.14 5.30 -20.36
CA ARG A 87 21.71 6.53 -21.04
C ARG A 87 20.23 6.45 -21.42
N PHE A 88 19.62 7.60 -21.53
CA PHE A 88 18.25 7.81 -21.95
C PHE A 88 18.29 8.56 -23.28
N ASP A 89 17.57 8.08 -24.29
CA ASP A 89 17.25 8.91 -25.45
C ASP A 89 16.15 9.93 -25.11
N SER A 90 15.73 10.74 -26.08
CA SER A 90 14.70 11.77 -25.84
C SER A 90 13.34 11.19 -25.41
N LEU A 91 12.98 10.01 -25.91
CA LEU A 91 11.71 9.35 -25.58
C LEU A 91 11.81 8.71 -24.19
N ASP A 92 12.90 8.01 -23.91
CA ASP A 92 13.17 7.40 -22.62
C ASP A 92 13.24 8.46 -21.52
N GLN A 93 13.85 9.62 -21.80
CA GLN A 93 13.91 10.73 -20.86
C GLN A 93 12.52 11.27 -20.53
N ALA A 94 11.67 11.48 -21.53
CA ALA A 94 10.29 11.93 -21.31
C ALA A 94 9.50 10.91 -20.47
N ASN A 95 9.58 9.62 -20.83
CA ASN A 95 8.94 8.53 -20.11
C ASN A 95 9.44 8.39 -18.67
N LEU A 96 10.75 8.60 -18.45
CA LEU A 96 11.36 8.60 -17.13
C LEU A 96 10.79 9.72 -16.26
N ILE A 97 10.71 10.94 -16.78
CA ILE A 97 10.18 12.11 -16.06
C ILE A 97 8.71 11.87 -15.68
N ASP A 98 7.90 11.43 -16.64
CA ASP A 98 6.49 11.13 -16.41
C ASP A 98 6.32 10.06 -15.34
N SER A 99 6.98 8.91 -15.51
CA SER A 99 6.91 7.79 -14.56
C SER A 99 7.41 8.16 -13.17
N CYS A 100 8.48 8.96 -13.09
CA CYS A 100 9.07 9.42 -11.84
C CYS A 100 8.08 10.28 -11.06
N ILE A 101 7.51 11.29 -11.70
CA ILE A 101 6.62 12.26 -11.04
C ILE A 101 5.32 11.62 -10.63
N ASP A 102 4.76 10.81 -11.51
CA ASP A 102 3.54 10.07 -11.27
C ASP A 102 3.74 9.10 -10.10
N SER A 103 4.86 8.36 -10.06
CA SER A 103 5.19 7.48 -8.94
C SER A 103 5.42 8.27 -7.64
N TYR A 104 6.19 9.35 -7.70
CA TYR A 104 6.54 10.17 -6.54
C TYR A 104 5.29 10.74 -5.85
N ILE A 105 4.37 11.33 -6.63
CA ILE A 105 3.14 11.91 -6.10
C ILE A 105 2.21 10.83 -5.54
N ASN A 106 2.12 9.68 -6.20
CA ASN A 106 1.37 8.55 -5.65
C ASN A 106 1.99 8.03 -4.35
N PHE A 107 3.32 7.95 -4.24
CA PHE A 107 3.97 7.57 -3.00
C PHE A 107 3.66 8.58 -1.90
N LEU A 108 3.71 9.88 -2.18
CA LEU A 108 3.38 10.95 -1.23
C LEU A 108 1.96 10.82 -0.66
N CYS A 109 0.96 10.60 -1.52
CA CYS A 109 -0.45 10.61 -1.13
C CYS A 109 -1.03 9.23 -0.79
N ARG A 110 -0.50 8.13 -1.31
CA ARG A 110 -1.04 6.77 -1.14
C ARG A 110 0.09 5.75 -1.02
N PRO A 111 1.00 5.88 -0.06
CA PRO A 111 2.23 5.08 -0.01
C PRO A 111 1.99 3.57 -0.11
N ARG A 112 1.01 3.00 0.61
CA ARG A 112 0.72 1.56 0.59
C ARG A 112 0.19 1.11 -0.76
N THR A 113 -0.82 1.80 -1.27
CA THR A 113 -1.44 1.47 -2.56
C THR A 113 -0.48 1.67 -3.73
N ALA A 114 0.31 2.74 -3.69
CA ALA A 114 1.29 3.09 -4.71
C ALA A 114 2.41 2.06 -4.77
N LEU A 115 3.00 1.68 -3.63
CA LEU A 115 4.06 0.65 -3.58
C LEU A 115 3.57 -0.67 -4.16
N ARG A 116 2.39 -1.15 -3.73
CA ARG A 116 1.83 -2.40 -4.28
C ARG A 116 1.66 -2.32 -5.80
N SER A 117 1.06 -1.24 -6.29
CA SER A 117 0.80 -1.09 -7.73
C SER A 117 2.09 -0.95 -8.54
N PHE A 118 3.07 -0.20 -8.02
CA PHE A 118 4.35 0.06 -8.67
C PHE A 118 5.24 -1.19 -8.76
N ILE A 119 5.26 -1.99 -7.69
CA ILE A 119 6.11 -3.19 -7.59
C ILE A 119 5.54 -4.34 -8.41
N PHE A 120 4.24 -4.60 -8.28
CA PHE A 120 3.61 -5.76 -8.91
C PHE A 120 3.17 -5.50 -10.35
N ARG A 121 2.82 -4.25 -10.71
CA ARG A 121 2.41 -3.88 -12.09
C ARG A 121 1.32 -4.79 -12.69
N GLY A 122 0.43 -5.32 -11.84
CA GLY A 122 -0.64 -6.25 -12.22
C GLY A 122 -0.25 -7.73 -12.19
N GLU A 123 1.02 -8.05 -11.99
CA GLU A 123 1.47 -9.43 -11.76
C GLU A 123 1.00 -9.94 -10.38
N PRO A 124 0.67 -11.24 -10.26
CA PRO A 124 0.14 -11.79 -9.02
C PRO A 124 1.22 -11.97 -7.94
N THR A 125 2.49 -12.16 -8.36
CA THR A 125 3.61 -12.49 -7.49
C THR A 125 4.88 -11.80 -7.93
N LYS A 126 5.80 -11.56 -6.97
CA LYS A 126 7.15 -11.05 -7.18
C LYS A 126 8.12 -11.72 -6.22
N SER A 127 9.37 -11.92 -6.63
CA SER A 127 10.43 -12.36 -5.71
C SER A 127 10.77 -11.26 -4.70
N VAL A 128 11.27 -11.63 -3.51
CA VAL A 128 11.74 -10.64 -2.52
C VAL A 128 12.79 -9.72 -3.11
N TYR A 129 13.70 -10.27 -3.92
CA TYR A 129 14.71 -9.49 -4.62
C TYR A 129 14.10 -8.42 -5.54
N GLU A 130 13.12 -8.76 -6.39
CA GLU A 130 12.44 -7.79 -7.25
C GLU A 130 11.73 -6.69 -6.45
N ILE A 131 11.10 -7.08 -5.33
CA ILE A 131 10.42 -6.15 -4.44
C ILE A 131 11.41 -5.14 -3.87
N LEU A 132 12.55 -5.60 -3.34
CA LEU A 132 13.61 -4.75 -2.80
C LEU A 132 14.23 -3.85 -3.87
N LEU A 133 14.45 -4.39 -5.07
CA LEU A 133 14.95 -3.64 -6.22
C LEU A 133 14.02 -2.47 -6.55
N ARG A 134 12.70 -2.72 -6.59
CA ARG A 134 11.70 -1.69 -6.87
C ARG A 134 11.52 -0.70 -5.72
N PHE A 135 11.71 -1.12 -4.47
CA PHE A 135 11.67 -0.21 -3.32
C PHE A 135 12.69 0.93 -3.42
N SER A 136 13.85 0.69 -4.03
CA SER A 136 14.91 1.69 -4.18
C SER A 136 14.48 2.95 -4.96
N ALA A 137 13.43 2.84 -5.78
CA ALA A 137 12.82 3.99 -6.47
C ALA A 137 12.01 4.90 -5.54
N CYS A 138 11.61 4.41 -4.35
CA CYS A 138 10.82 5.14 -3.37
C CYS A 138 11.70 6.03 -2.50
N SER A 139 11.73 7.31 -2.82
CA SER A 139 12.53 8.32 -2.11
C SER A 139 11.92 8.84 -0.79
N VAL A 140 10.66 8.51 -0.53
CA VAL A 140 9.87 8.98 0.62
C VAL A 140 9.44 7.78 1.46
N TYR A 141 9.15 8.02 2.74
CA TYR A 141 8.68 6.99 3.67
C TYR A 141 9.60 5.76 3.71
N THR A 142 10.91 6.00 3.78
CA THR A 142 11.97 4.97 3.72
C THR A 142 11.89 3.93 4.84
N TYR A 143 11.13 4.19 5.91
CA TYR A 143 10.83 3.21 6.95
C TYR A 143 10.05 1.99 6.40
N LEU A 144 9.31 2.14 5.30
CA LEU A 144 8.60 1.02 4.65
C LEU A 144 9.58 0.04 4.01
N GLU A 145 10.61 0.54 3.32
CA GLU A 145 11.69 -0.29 2.79
C GLU A 145 12.47 -0.96 3.92
N ALA A 146 12.85 -0.19 4.94
CA ALA A 146 13.58 -0.72 6.10
C ALA A 146 12.79 -1.81 6.83
N GLY A 147 11.51 -1.57 7.09
CA GLY A 147 10.62 -2.55 7.70
C GLY A 147 10.43 -3.80 6.82
N PHE A 148 10.31 -3.63 5.50
CA PHE A 148 10.20 -4.77 4.60
C PHE A 148 11.49 -5.60 4.55
N LYS A 149 12.67 -4.96 4.57
CA LYS A 149 13.97 -5.65 4.70
C LYS A 149 14.06 -6.46 6.00
N THR A 150 13.71 -5.84 7.13
CA THR A 150 13.69 -6.55 8.42
C THR A 150 12.70 -7.72 8.39
N TRP A 151 11.53 -7.54 7.77
CA TRP A 151 10.58 -8.63 7.60
C TRP A 151 11.17 -9.75 6.72
N SER A 152 11.81 -9.44 5.59
CA SER A 152 12.39 -10.46 4.73
C SER A 152 13.53 -11.21 5.39
N ASP A 153 14.40 -10.52 6.14
CA ASP A 153 15.53 -11.14 6.84
C ASP A 153 15.07 -12.14 7.91
N ASN A 154 13.89 -11.90 8.51
CA ASN A 154 13.33 -12.74 9.56
C ASN A 154 12.45 -13.89 9.03
N ASN A 155 11.89 -13.77 7.81
CA ASN A 155 10.87 -14.67 7.30
C ASN A 155 11.28 -15.42 6.03
N CYS A 156 12.30 -14.94 5.32
CA CYS A 156 12.82 -15.58 4.11
C CYS A 156 14.15 -16.26 4.43
N GLU A 157 14.30 -17.50 3.98
CA GLU A 157 15.61 -18.17 3.99
C GLU A 157 16.62 -17.41 3.11
N SER A 158 17.89 -17.80 3.16
CA SER A 158 19.03 -17.15 2.45
C SER A 158 18.86 -16.95 0.93
N HIS A 159 17.79 -17.48 0.32
CA HIS A 159 17.50 -17.45 -1.12
C HIS A 159 16.39 -16.43 -1.47
N LEU A 160 16.67 -15.13 -1.28
CA LEU A 160 15.71 -14.03 -1.54
C LEU A 160 15.18 -13.99 -3.00
N SER A 161 15.96 -14.48 -3.97
CA SER A 161 15.54 -14.53 -5.38
C SER A 161 14.51 -15.62 -5.68
N GLU A 162 14.36 -16.61 -4.80
CA GLU A 162 13.45 -17.76 -4.98
C GLU A 162 12.18 -17.62 -4.15
N HIS A 163 12.21 -16.82 -3.08
CA HIS A 163 11.05 -16.58 -2.24
C HIS A 163 10.06 -15.63 -2.94
N MET A 164 8.92 -16.18 -3.37
CA MET A 164 7.86 -15.45 -4.06
C MET A 164 6.80 -14.94 -3.07
N ILE A 165 6.42 -13.68 -3.22
CA ILE A 165 5.39 -13.02 -2.41
C ILE A 165 4.24 -12.63 -3.32
N THR A 166 3.01 -12.91 -2.89
CA THR A 166 1.82 -12.48 -3.64
C THR A 166 1.52 -11.00 -3.39
N ALA A 167 0.85 -10.34 -4.34
CA ALA A 167 0.41 -8.95 -4.19
C ALA A 167 -0.51 -8.74 -2.97
N LYS A 168 -1.21 -9.80 -2.56
CA LYS A 168 -2.08 -9.80 -1.36
C LYS A 168 -1.25 -9.84 -0.08
N ASP A 169 -0.27 -10.74 0.00
CA ASP A 169 0.57 -10.90 1.19
C ASP A 169 1.44 -9.66 1.38
N PHE A 170 2.01 -9.13 0.29
CA PHE A 170 2.73 -7.87 0.31
C PHE A 170 1.90 -6.72 0.89
N LYS A 171 0.62 -6.62 0.49
CA LYS A 171 -0.29 -5.61 1.05
C LYS A 171 -0.41 -5.77 2.57
N SER A 172 -0.60 -6.99 3.07
CA SER A 172 -0.69 -7.25 4.51
C SER A 172 0.59 -6.83 5.24
N ILE A 173 1.75 -7.28 4.72
CA ILE A 173 3.07 -6.99 5.29
C ILE A 173 3.30 -5.47 5.39
N ILE A 174 3.07 -4.73 4.31
CA ILE A 174 3.25 -3.27 4.30
C ILE A 174 2.25 -2.56 5.21
N THR A 175 1.00 -3.02 5.27
CA THR A 175 0.02 -2.47 6.22
C THR A 175 0.47 -2.68 7.65
N ASP A 176 1.00 -3.85 8.00
CA ASP A 176 1.46 -4.17 9.35
C ASP A 176 2.66 -3.31 9.74
N ILE A 177 3.68 -3.23 8.87
CA ILE A 177 4.87 -2.37 9.05
C ILE A 177 4.45 -0.91 9.25
N ASP A 178 3.57 -0.40 8.39
CA ASP A 178 3.18 1.01 8.44
C ASP A 178 2.33 1.32 9.67
N ASN A 179 1.40 0.44 10.03
CA ASN A 179 0.60 0.59 11.24
C ASN A 179 1.47 0.52 12.51
N GLU A 180 2.48 -0.36 12.54
CA GLU A 180 3.43 -0.43 13.65
C GLU A 180 4.23 0.86 13.78
N TYR A 181 4.78 1.35 12.69
CA TYR A 181 5.51 2.62 12.68
C TYR A 181 4.63 3.77 13.19
N ILE A 182 3.42 3.93 12.65
CA ILE A 182 2.48 5.00 13.05
C ILE A 182 2.10 4.90 14.53
N ARG A 183 1.86 3.69 15.06
CA ARG A 183 1.51 3.49 16.48
C ARG A 183 2.59 3.98 17.44
N LEU A 184 3.85 3.98 17.02
CA LEU A 184 4.98 4.43 17.83
C LEU A 184 5.16 5.96 17.79
N LEU A 185 4.48 6.66 16.88
CA LEU A 185 4.60 8.11 16.74
C LEU A 185 3.73 8.83 17.77
N GLN A 186 4.31 9.87 18.36
CA GLN A 186 3.53 10.91 19.04
C GLN A 186 2.94 11.89 18.02
N THR A 187 2.03 12.78 18.44
CA THR A 187 1.37 13.77 17.56
C THR A 187 2.36 14.51 16.65
N GLN A 188 3.47 15.00 17.21
CA GLN A 188 4.48 15.71 16.43
C GLN A 188 5.18 14.80 15.41
N GLY A 189 5.53 13.57 15.80
CA GLY A 189 6.10 12.58 14.88
C GLY A 189 5.15 12.21 13.74
N PHE A 190 3.84 12.17 14.01
CA PHE A 190 2.83 11.96 12.97
C PHE A 190 2.71 13.17 12.02
N ILE A 191 2.92 14.40 12.51
CA ILE A 191 2.97 15.59 11.66
C ILE A 191 4.24 15.58 10.81
N GLU A 192 5.38 15.21 11.39
CA GLU A 192 6.65 15.06 10.66
C GLU A 192 6.55 13.98 9.56
N LEU A 193 5.74 12.95 9.77
CA LEU A 193 5.41 11.98 8.72
C LEU A 193 4.74 12.65 7.50
N LEU A 194 4.12 13.81 7.63
CA LEU A 194 3.53 14.58 6.52
C LEU A 194 4.52 15.57 5.87
N ASP A 195 5.74 15.74 6.39
CA ASP A 195 6.73 16.68 5.85
C ASP A 195 7.00 16.51 4.35
N PRO A 196 7.09 15.29 3.79
CA PRO A 196 7.25 15.12 2.34
C PRO A 196 6.10 15.75 1.54
N LEU A 197 4.86 15.68 2.05
CA LEU A 197 3.70 16.32 1.43
C LEU A 197 3.77 17.84 1.55
N PHE A 198 4.11 18.37 2.73
CA PHE A 198 4.32 19.81 2.89
C PHE A 198 5.38 20.34 1.92
N GLN A 199 6.52 19.66 1.83
CA GLN A 199 7.61 20.05 0.95
C GLN A 199 7.21 20.01 -0.53
N PHE A 200 6.43 19.03 -0.95
CA PHE A 200 5.91 18.97 -2.31
C PHE A 200 5.06 20.20 -2.67
N PHE A 201 4.14 20.60 -1.79
CA PHE A 201 3.29 21.77 -2.03
C PHE A 201 4.07 23.09 -2.03
N ILE A 202 5.12 23.19 -1.21
CA ILE A 202 6.06 24.33 -1.24
C ILE A 202 6.81 24.37 -2.58
N ASP A 203 7.33 23.21 -3.04
CA ASP A 203 8.13 23.11 -4.26
C ASP A 203 7.35 23.53 -5.53
N ILE A 204 6.04 23.36 -5.55
CA ILE A 204 5.17 23.80 -6.66
C ILE A 204 4.65 25.24 -6.49
N GLY A 205 5.16 25.99 -5.50
CA GLY A 205 4.88 27.41 -5.32
C GLY A 205 3.63 27.74 -4.51
N GLN A 206 3.12 26.83 -3.66
CA GLN A 206 2.15 27.24 -2.65
C GLN A 206 2.89 28.01 -1.54
N SER A 207 2.46 29.25 -1.29
CA SER A 207 3.14 30.19 -0.39
C SER A 207 3.08 29.78 1.08
N ASP A 208 2.03 29.05 1.44
CA ASP A 208 1.74 28.68 2.82
C ASP A 208 2.11 27.20 2.96
N LYS A 209 2.87 26.84 4.00
CA LYS A 209 3.24 25.45 4.32
C LYS A 209 2.00 24.65 4.73
N CYS A 210 1.18 24.35 3.73
CA CYS A 210 -0.16 23.83 3.88
C CYS A 210 -0.36 22.67 2.91
N ILE A 211 -1.16 21.70 3.35
CA ILE A 211 -1.59 20.57 2.53
C ILE A 211 -3.08 20.76 2.22
N PRO A 212 -3.51 20.63 0.95
CA PRO A 212 -4.92 20.60 0.59
C PRO A 212 -5.66 19.46 1.29
N ALA A 213 -6.89 19.73 1.74
CA ALA A 213 -7.75 18.78 2.43
C ALA A 213 -7.87 17.45 1.67
N GLU A 214 -7.98 17.50 0.34
CA GLU A 214 -8.12 16.34 -0.52
C GLU A 214 -6.91 15.41 -0.48
N ALA A 215 -5.70 15.99 -0.52
CA ALA A 215 -4.47 15.21 -0.46
C ALA A 215 -4.31 14.55 0.91
N LEU A 216 -4.66 15.28 1.97
CA LEU A 216 -4.62 14.77 3.34
C LEU A 216 -5.64 13.65 3.58
N ILE A 217 -6.89 13.82 3.13
CA ILE A 217 -7.93 12.78 3.25
C ILE A 217 -7.46 11.50 2.54
N VAL A 218 -6.93 11.62 1.33
CA VAL A 218 -6.43 10.47 0.56
C VAL A 218 -5.29 9.74 1.28
N PHE A 219 -4.36 10.50 1.86
CA PHE A 219 -3.25 9.94 2.65
C PHE A 219 -3.72 9.20 3.90
N LEU A 220 -4.65 9.79 4.64
CA LEU A 220 -5.20 9.20 5.85
C LEU A 220 -6.01 7.93 5.54
N GLU A 221 -6.74 7.92 4.43
CA GLU A 221 -7.50 6.75 3.98
C GLU A 221 -6.60 5.60 3.54
N ASP A 222 -5.50 5.87 2.82
CA ASP A 222 -4.51 4.84 2.46
C ASP A 222 -3.91 4.20 3.73
N LYS A 223 -3.76 4.98 4.80
CA LYS A 223 -3.30 4.53 6.11
C LYS A 223 -4.39 3.93 7.01
N GLU A 224 -5.64 3.89 6.54
CA GLU A 224 -6.81 3.41 7.29
C GLU A 224 -7.12 4.22 8.58
N LEU A 225 -6.68 5.49 8.64
CA LEU A 225 -6.93 6.43 9.73
C LEU A 225 -8.28 7.13 9.56
N PHE A 226 -9.35 6.34 9.44
CA PHE A 226 -10.69 6.82 9.08
C PHE A 226 -11.28 7.88 10.03
N PRO A 227 -11.08 7.85 11.36
CA PRO A 227 -11.61 8.90 12.24
C PRO A 227 -11.04 10.28 11.90
N LEU A 228 -9.72 10.36 11.68
CA LEU A 228 -9.05 11.60 11.31
C LEU A 228 -9.46 12.04 9.88
N ALA A 229 -9.50 11.10 8.93
CA ALA A 229 -9.97 11.40 7.57
C ALA A 229 -11.40 11.96 7.56
N SER A 230 -12.30 11.35 8.33
CA SER A 230 -13.70 11.78 8.45
C SER A 230 -13.81 13.17 9.09
N LYS A 231 -12.95 13.48 10.08
CA LYS A 231 -12.94 14.80 10.72
C LYS A 231 -12.48 15.90 9.76
N ILE A 232 -11.42 15.65 9.00
CA ILE A 232 -10.94 16.57 7.96
C ILE A 232 -12.03 16.78 6.89
N GLU A 233 -12.70 15.70 6.47
CA GLU A 233 -13.80 15.77 5.52
C GLU A 233 -15.00 16.56 6.06
N GLU A 234 -15.38 16.37 7.33
CA GLU A 234 -16.43 17.14 8.00
C GLU A 234 -16.10 18.64 8.00
N LEU A 235 -14.86 19.01 8.36
CA LEU A 235 -14.40 20.40 8.40
C LEU A 235 -14.36 21.03 7.00
N TYR A 236 -13.96 20.26 6.00
CA TYR A 236 -14.01 20.68 4.60
C TYR A 236 -15.44 21.00 4.17
N ARG A 237 -16.41 20.12 4.46
CA ARG A 237 -17.83 20.29 4.07
C ARG A 237 -18.55 21.38 4.86
N SER A 238 -18.39 21.38 6.19
CA SER A 238 -19.18 22.23 7.10
C SER A 238 -18.61 23.64 7.28
N LYS A 239 -17.28 23.75 7.34
CA LYS A 239 -16.58 25.01 7.60
C LYS A 239 -15.83 25.55 6.37
N GLY A 240 -15.79 24.79 5.27
CA GLY A 240 -15.11 25.21 4.05
C GLY A 240 -13.58 25.26 4.17
N ILE A 241 -13.00 24.55 5.15
CA ILE A 241 -11.54 24.55 5.38
C ILE A 241 -10.88 23.69 4.30
N LYS A 242 -10.11 24.31 3.39
CA LYS A 242 -9.52 23.63 2.21
C LYS A 242 -8.06 23.24 2.38
N GLN A 243 -7.38 23.77 3.39
CA GLN A 243 -5.95 23.63 3.56
C GLN A 243 -5.60 23.58 5.04
N TYR A 244 -4.56 22.82 5.37
CA TYR A 244 -4.12 22.57 6.73
C TYR A 244 -2.61 22.74 6.85
N ASN A 245 -2.17 23.51 7.85
CA ASN A 245 -0.78 23.60 8.27
C ASN A 245 -0.51 22.67 9.47
N SER A 246 0.76 22.53 9.86
CA SER A 246 1.19 21.69 10.98
C SER A 246 0.43 21.98 12.28
N ASP A 247 0.27 23.26 12.65
CA ASP A 247 -0.40 23.66 13.89
C ASP A 247 -1.88 23.26 13.90
N SER A 248 -2.60 23.53 12.81
CA SER A 248 -4.01 23.16 12.67
C SER A 248 -4.23 21.65 12.73
N LEU A 249 -3.28 20.86 12.21
CA LEU A 249 -3.34 19.40 12.29
C LEU A 249 -3.07 18.90 13.71
N ALA A 250 -2.12 19.50 14.42
CA ALA A 250 -1.87 19.18 15.82
C ALA A 250 -3.13 19.37 16.67
N GLU A 251 -3.82 20.52 16.50
CA GLU A 251 -5.06 20.82 17.21
C GLU A 251 -6.16 19.79 16.92
N ILE A 252 -6.34 19.40 15.65
CA ILE A 252 -7.36 18.41 15.25
C ILE A 252 -7.03 17.05 15.84
N ILE A 253 -5.77 16.61 15.78
CA ILE A 253 -5.34 15.32 16.34
C ILE A 253 -5.57 15.31 17.86
N SER A 254 -5.18 16.37 18.56
CA SER A 254 -5.40 16.51 20.00
C SER A 254 -6.89 16.48 20.35
N SER A 255 -7.76 17.16 19.59
CA SER A 255 -9.21 17.12 19.79
C SER A 255 -9.75 15.70 19.69
N ILE A 256 -9.32 14.94 18.68
CA ILE A 256 -9.77 13.55 18.48
C ILE A 256 -9.30 12.67 19.63
N ILE A 257 -8.04 12.79 20.07
CA ILE A 257 -7.52 12.02 21.20
C ILE A 257 -8.34 12.30 22.46
N SER A 258 -8.64 13.58 22.76
CA SER A 258 -9.47 13.95 23.90
C SER A 258 -10.92 13.46 23.80
N GLU A 259 -11.50 13.42 22.59
CA GLU A 259 -12.81 12.82 22.35
C GLU A 259 -12.79 11.31 22.66
N TYR A 260 -11.75 10.57 22.26
CA TYR A 260 -11.62 9.16 22.57
C TYR A 260 -11.40 8.88 24.07
N GLU A 261 -10.58 9.70 24.75
CA GLU A 261 -10.34 9.59 26.19
C GLU A 261 -11.62 9.89 27.01
N SER A 262 -12.41 10.88 26.61
CA SER A 262 -13.67 11.19 27.29
C SER A 262 -14.75 10.11 27.10
N HIS A 263 -14.79 9.46 25.93
CA HIS A 263 -15.71 8.35 25.68
C HIS A 263 -15.31 7.07 26.43
N SER A 264 -14.01 6.78 26.57
CA SER A 264 -13.54 5.61 27.34
C SER A 264 -13.81 5.76 28.84
N ILE A 265 -13.65 6.97 29.39
CA ILE A 265 -14.00 7.28 30.79
C ILE A 265 -15.51 7.13 31.02
N SER A 266 -16.34 7.60 30.08
CA SER A 266 -17.81 7.53 30.18
C SER A 266 -18.38 6.10 30.05
N GLN A 267 -17.68 5.19 29.34
CA GLN A 267 -18.05 3.78 29.27
C GLN A 267 -17.58 3.00 30.50
N SER A 268 -16.42 3.35 31.06
CA SER A 268 -15.91 2.74 32.29
C SER A 268 -16.77 3.04 33.52
N SER A 269 -17.36 4.24 33.60
CA SER A 269 -18.26 4.66 34.69
C SER A 269 -19.66 4.05 34.62
N ASN A 270 -20.12 3.63 33.44
CA ASN A 270 -21.36 2.88 33.29
C ASN A 270 -21.21 1.37 33.54
N GLN A 271 -20.01 0.80 33.38
CA GLN A 271 -19.74 -0.59 33.74
C GLN A 271 -19.41 -0.79 35.24
N THR A 272 -19.02 0.27 35.97
CA THR A 272 -18.78 0.17 37.43
C THR A 272 -20.05 0.10 38.26
N ALA A 273 -21.23 0.37 37.68
CA ALA A 273 -22.52 0.28 38.36
C ALA A 273 -23.13 -1.13 38.38
N GLU A 274 -22.66 -2.06 37.52
CA GLU A 274 -23.19 -3.43 37.43
C GLU A 274 -22.20 -4.53 37.84
N PHE A 275 -20.95 -4.21 38.20
CA PHE A 275 -20.00 -5.18 38.75
C PHE A 275 -19.37 -4.68 40.07
N GLN A 276 -20.21 -4.47 41.08
CA GLN A 276 -19.78 -4.42 42.48
C GLN A 276 -20.09 -5.73 43.19
N THR A 277 -19.62 -6.85 42.63
CA THR A 277 -19.38 -8.11 43.36
C THR A 277 -18.43 -9.00 42.56
N LEU A 278 -17.12 -8.85 42.73
CA LEU A 278 -16.15 -9.92 43.01
C LEU A 278 -14.71 -9.36 42.95
N ALA A 279 -14.07 -9.36 44.13
CA ALA A 279 -12.65 -9.51 44.46
C ALA A 279 -11.53 -8.97 43.53
N ASP A 280 -10.74 -8.07 44.12
CA ASP A 280 -9.29 -7.85 44.00
C ASP A 280 -8.55 -8.68 42.93
N SER A 281 -8.28 -8.06 41.78
CA SER A 281 -7.09 -8.39 40.98
C SER A 281 -6.44 -7.08 40.54
N THR A 282 -5.11 -7.05 40.66
CA THR A 282 -4.28 -5.90 40.39
C THR A 282 -4.31 -5.54 38.90
N LYS A 283 -4.21 -4.24 38.59
CA LYS A 283 -4.27 -3.65 37.24
C LYS A 283 -3.39 -4.34 36.17
N GLN A 284 -2.35 -5.05 36.61
CA GLN A 284 -1.46 -5.86 35.76
C GLN A 284 -2.12 -7.15 35.21
N ASP A 285 -3.04 -7.77 35.96
CA ASP A 285 -3.68 -9.03 35.56
C ASP A 285 -4.70 -8.82 34.42
N ILE A 286 -5.27 -7.62 34.34
CA ILE A 286 -6.24 -7.21 33.30
C ILE A 286 -5.55 -6.89 31.97
N GLU A 287 -4.37 -6.25 31.99
CA GLU A 287 -3.58 -5.99 30.76
C GLU A 287 -3.02 -7.28 30.15
N LEU A 288 -2.61 -8.25 30.97
CA LEU A 288 -2.07 -9.54 30.51
C LEU A 288 -3.14 -10.49 29.96
N ALA A 289 -4.36 -10.49 30.52
CA ALA A 289 -5.49 -11.26 29.99
C ALA A 289 -5.98 -10.75 28.62
N ALA A 290 -5.71 -9.49 28.27
CA ALA A 290 -6.03 -8.94 26.96
C ALA A 290 -5.09 -9.46 25.85
N LEU A 291 -3.86 -9.84 26.20
CA LEU A 291 -2.80 -10.27 25.27
C LEU A 291 -2.78 -11.78 24.99
N TYR A 292 -3.28 -12.62 25.91
CA TYR A 292 -3.25 -14.08 25.80
C TYR A 292 -4.56 -14.73 26.24
N HIS A 293 -5.05 -15.70 25.47
CA HIS A 293 -6.11 -16.61 25.93
C HIS A 293 -5.46 -17.81 26.64
N LYS A 294 -5.76 -17.99 27.93
CA LYS A 294 -5.40 -19.20 28.67
C LYS A 294 -6.43 -20.29 28.40
N SER A 295 -5.98 -21.45 27.94
CA SER A 295 -6.78 -22.68 27.81
C SER A 295 -6.05 -23.82 28.52
N MET A 296 -6.78 -24.71 29.18
CA MET A 296 -6.22 -25.91 29.81
C MET A 296 -6.68 -27.15 29.05
N ASP A 297 -5.71 -27.96 28.60
CA ASP A 297 -6.01 -29.31 28.17
C ASP A 297 -6.06 -30.24 29.39
N ALA A 298 -7.29 -30.61 29.76
CA ALA A 298 -7.58 -31.45 30.91
C ALA A 298 -6.99 -32.87 30.81
N SER A 299 -6.55 -33.31 29.62
CA SER A 299 -6.00 -34.65 29.40
C SER A 299 -4.48 -34.74 29.60
N THR A 300 -3.75 -33.63 29.43
CA THR A 300 -2.27 -33.59 29.51
C THR A 300 -1.72 -32.71 30.64
N ASN A 301 -2.60 -31.99 31.36
CA ASN A 301 -2.22 -31.01 32.38
C ASN A 301 -1.24 -29.94 31.83
N THR A 302 -1.47 -29.54 30.57
CA THR A 302 -0.68 -28.55 29.83
C THR A 302 -1.47 -27.25 29.72
N VAL A 303 -0.81 -26.13 30.04
CA VAL A 303 -1.39 -24.79 29.83
C VAL A 303 -1.04 -24.32 28.43
N ILE A 304 -2.08 -24.07 27.64
CA ILE A 304 -1.96 -23.54 26.29
C ILE A 304 -2.19 -22.03 26.36
N LEU A 305 -1.16 -21.27 25.98
CA LEU A 305 -1.25 -19.81 25.83
C LEU A 305 -1.38 -19.46 24.36
N ILE A 306 -2.52 -18.89 23.98
CA ILE A 306 -2.78 -18.45 22.61
C ILE A 306 -2.59 -16.94 22.55
N SER A 307 -1.57 -16.49 21.83
CA SER A 307 -1.36 -15.06 21.59
C SER A 307 -2.34 -14.54 20.54
N ARG A 308 -3.00 -13.43 20.84
CA ARG A 308 -3.89 -12.72 19.89
C ARG A 308 -3.15 -11.84 18.88
N HIS A 309 -1.80 -11.83 18.91
CA HIS A 309 -0.97 -11.03 18.02
C HIS A 309 0.14 -11.87 17.37
N ASN A 310 0.28 -11.75 16.04
CA ASN A 310 1.24 -12.53 15.24
C ASN A 310 2.73 -12.22 15.50
N PHE A 311 3.05 -11.20 16.31
CA PHE A 311 4.43 -10.72 16.51
C PHE A 311 4.99 -10.95 17.93
N ILE A 312 4.28 -11.64 18.82
CA ILE A 312 4.83 -11.93 20.16
C ILE A 312 5.64 -13.23 20.11
N THR A 313 6.96 -13.09 20.05
CA THR A 313 7.92 -14.20 20.07
C THR A 313 8.23 -14.66 21.49
N LYS A 314 8.82 -15.86 21.63
CA LYS A 314 9.23 -16.45 22.92
C LYS A 314 10.19 -15.57 23.76
N SER A 315 10.74 -14.51 23.18
CA SER A 315 11.71 -13.60 23.80
C SER A 315 11.11 -12.31 24.36
N HIS A 316 9.78 -12.14 24.37
CA HIS A 316 9.16 -10.92 24.89
C HIS A 316 9.35 -10.81 26.43
N PRO A 317 9.85 -9.67 26.97
CA PRO A 317 10.16 -9.54 28.40
C PRO A 317 8.96 -9.80 29.32
N SER A 318 7.77 -9.31 28.94
CA SER A 318 6.53 -9.52 29.68
C SER A 318 6.02 -10.97 29.67
N LEU A 319 6.44 -11.79 28.69
CA LEU A 319 6.10 -13.21 28.62
C LEU A 319 6.90 -14.02 29.66
N HIS A 320 8.16 -13.67 29.89
CA HIS A 320 8.98 -14.31 30.92
C HIS A 320 8.41 -14.10 32.32
N THR A 321 8.03 -12.86 32.66
CA THR A 321 7.42 -12.55 33.96
C THR A 321 6.09 -13.30 34.16
N PHE A 322 5.29 -13.46 33.11
CA PHE A 322 4.02 -14.18 33.16
C PHE A 322 4.21 -15.71 33.26
N ILE A 323 5.16 -16.28 32.52
CA ILE A 323 5.54 -17.70 32.63
C ILE A 323 6.07 -18.01 34.03
N ASP A 324 6.86 -17.12 34.63
CA ASP A 324 7.40 -17.30 35.97
C ASP A 324 6.30 -17.21 37.04
N GLN A 325 5.29 -16.37 36.86
CA GLN A 325 4.09 -16.32 37.72
C GLN A 325 3.24 -17.59 37.60
N ILE A 326 3.11 -18.19 36.42
CA ILE A 326 2.38 -19.44 36.20
C ILE A 326 3.14 -20.62 36.83
N LYS A 327 4.46 -20.71 36.62
CA LYS A 327 5.31 -21.78 37.16
C LYS A 327 5.39 -21.79 38.67
N ASN A 328 5.28 -20.62 39.31
CA ASN A 328 5.26 -20.52 40.78
C ASN A 328 3.97 -21.07 41.40
N ASN A 329 2.91 -21.30 40.61
CA ASN A 329 1.61 -21.73 41.12
C ASN A 329 1.24 -23.20 40.82
N ASN A 330 1.96 -23.92 39.95
CA ASN A 330 1.91 -25.39 39.80
C ASN A 330 2.98 -25.88 38.81
N THR A 331 3.47 -27.12 38.99
CA THR A 331 4.36 -27.81 38.06
C THR A 331 3.61 -28.24 36.80
N GLU A 332 3.49 -27.34 35.81
CA GLU A 332 2.77 -27.56 34.56
C GLU A 332 3.68 -27.30 33.34
N ASN A 333 3.52 -28.11 32.27
CA ASN A 333 4.14 -27.85 30.97
C ASN A 333 3.36 -26.74 30.25
N ILE A 334 4.06 -25.85 29.54
CA ILE A 334 3.47 -24.69 28.86
C ILE A 334 3.82 -24.75 27.38
N ASP A 335 2.80 -24.79 26.53
CA ASP A 335 2.92 -24.66 25.07
C ASP A 335 2.27 -23.34 24.60
N ILE A 336 2.93 -22.68 23.66
CA ILE A 336 2.56 -21.33 23.18
C ILE A 336 2.32 -21.38 21.68
N PHE A 337 1.14 -20.93 21.25
CA PHE A 337 0.74 -20.89 19.84
C PHE A 337 0.34 -19.46 19.44
N SER A 338 0.61 -19.09 18.19
CA SER A 338 0.00 -17.91 17.57
C SER A 338 -1.34 -18.32 16.93
N GLU A 339 -2.33 -17.42 16.98
CA GLU A 339 -3.67 -17.65 16.42
C GLU A 339 -3.64 -17.97 14.90
N SER A 340 -2.60 -17.51 14.21
CA SER A 340 -2.31 -17.79 12.79
C SER A 340 -1.96 -19.26 12.48
N ILE A 341 -1.44 -20.03 13.45
CA ILE A 341 -1.05 -21.44 13.25
C ILE A 341 -2.26 -22.38 13.42
N LEU A 342 -3.21 -22.03 14.30
CA LEU A 342 -4.39 -22.87 14.60
C LEU A 342 -5.46 -22.86 13.49
N LEU A 343 -5.46 -21.85 12.62
CA LEU A 343 -6.42 -21.73 11.51
C LEU A 343 -6.01 -22.47 10.24
N GLN A 344 -4.81 -23.08 10.19
CA GLN A 344 -4.37 -23.88 9.03
C GLN A 344 -4.85 -25.34 9.06
N ASP A 345 -5.34 -25.84 10.19
CA ASP A 345 -5.68 -27.27 10.38
C ASP A 345 -7.19 -27.59 10.41
N ILE A 346 -8.07 -26.65 10.04
CA ILE A 346 -9.54 -26.86 10.10
C ILE A 346 -10.17 -27.24 8.75
N ASP A 347 -9.47 -27.13 7.61
CA ASP A 347 -10.04 -27.41 6.27
C ASP A 347 -9.39 -28.61 5.55
N THR A 348 -9.21 -29.73 6.23
CA THR A 348 -9.06 -31.04 5.55
C THR A 348 -10.24 -31.95 5.88
N PRO A 349 -11.19 -32.18 4.96
CA PRO A 349 -12.16 -33.25 5.11
C PRO A 349 -11.46 -34.60 4.85
N THR A 350 -11.49 -35.43 5.88
CA THR A 350 -11.10 -36.83 5.87
C THR A 350 -11.85 -37.60 4.77
N ASN A 351 -11.09 -38.27 3.90
CA ASN A 351 -11.61 -39.13 2.83
C ASN A 351 -12.43 -40.31 3.38
N ALA A 352 -13.63 -40.52 2.84
CA ALA A 352 -14.22 -41.85 2.74
C ALA A 352 -15.16 -41.94 1.51
N ASN A 353 -14.84 -42.92 0.65
CA ASN A 353 -15.64 -43.52 -0.43
C ASN A 353 -15.66 -42.80 -1.79
N GLY A 354 -14.98 -43.44 -2.76
CA GLY A 354 -14.78 -42.94 -4.10
C GLY A 354 -15.96 -43.11 -5.06
N LEU A 355 -15.93 -42.27 -6.09
CA LEU A 355 -16.35 -42.55 -7.46
C LEU A 355 -15.91 -41.38 -8.35
N GLN A 356 -15.12 -41.71 -9.39
CA GLN A 356 -14.79 -40.81 -10.49
C GLN A 356 -16.06 -40.30 -11.20
N LYS A 357 -16.06 -39.02 -11.60
CA LYS A 357 -16.70 -38.50 -12.82
C LYS A 357 -16.23 -37.06 -13.14
N SER A 358 -15.15 -36.96 -13.92
CA SER A 358 -15.02 -36.30 -15.24
C SER A 358 -16.05 -35.18 -15.60
N ILE A 359 -15.71 -33.91 -15.93
CA ILE A 359 -15.31 -33.29 -17.25
C ILE A 359 -15.81 -31.79 -17.21
N PRO A 360 -15.34 -30.75 -17.97
CA PRO A 360 -14.05 -30.43 -18.63
C PRO A 360 -13.53 -28.97 -18.43
N THR A 361 -12.24 -28.84 -18.71
CA THR A 361 -11.49 -27.68 -19.22
C THR A 361 -12.09 -27.12 -20.52
N LEU A 362 -12.25 -25.80 -20.63
CA LEU A 362 -12.45 -25.08 -21.89
C LEU A 362 -11.70 -23.74 -21.85
N LEU A 363 -10.78 -23.57 -22.82
CA LEU A 363 -10.01 -22.39 -23.24
C LEU A 363 -8.49 -22.45 -23.03
N GLU A 364 -7.89 -23.50 -23.60
CA GLU A 364 -6.68 -23.35 -24.40
C GLU A 364 -7.05 -23.64 -25.86
N GLN A 365 -6.78 -22.69 -26.76
CA GLN A 365 -6.21 -22.87 -28.10
C GLN A 365 -6.53 -21.69 -29.02
N HIS A 366 -5.52 -20.86 -29.26
CA HIS A 366 -5.12 -20.15 -30.49
C HIS A 366 -4.08 -19.12 -30.02
N GLY A 367 -2.83 -19.03 -30.46
CA GLY A 367 -2.07 -19.71 -31.49
C GLY A 367 -0.84 -18.82 -31.78
N THR A 368 0.35 -19.44 -31.75
CA THR A 368 1.59 -19.08 -32.49
C THR A 368 2.13 -17.65 -32.50
N LEU A 369 3.34 -17.55 -31.92
CA LEU A 369 4.38 -16.53 -32.10
C LEU A 369 4.62 -16.14 -33.58
N HIS A 370 4.62 -14.83 -33.82
CA HIS A 370 5.50 -14.19 -34.79
C HIS A 370 6.16 -12.97 -34.12
N ASN A 371 7.49 -12.92 -34.23
CA ASN A 371 8.33 -11.77 -33.92
C ASN A 371 8.00 -10.62 -34.89
N ASP A 372 7.79 -9.41 -34.38
CA ASP A 372 8.40 -8.17 -34.88
C ASP A 372 8.02 -6.98 -33.97
N GLU A 373 9.07 -6.23 -33.62
CA GLU A 373 9.22 -4.81 -33.30
C GLU A 373 8.05 -3.97 -32.71
N SER A 374 8.43 -3.15 -31.71
CA SER A 374 7.63 -2.14 -30.96
C SER A 374 6.73 -2.67 -29.83
N TYR A 375 7.35 -3.08 -28.73
CA TYR A 375 6.68 -2.99 -27.42
C TYR A 375 6.61 -1.52 -27.01
N THR A 376 5.66 -0.79 -27.58
CA THR A 376 5.12 0.42 -26.98
C THR A 376 4.41 -0.04 -25.72
N TYR A 377 5.10 0.00 -24.58
CA TYR A 377 4.50 -0.26 -23.28
C TYR A 377 3.30 0.69 -23.12
N PRO A 378 2.06 0.20 -22.96
CA PRO A 378 1.00 1.07 -22.48
C PRO A 378 1.40 1.44 -21.05
N LEU A 379 1.83 2.68 -20.91
CA LEU A 379 2.23 3.33 -19.69
C LEU A 379 1.22 3.09 -18.55
N MET A 380 1.76 3.18 -17.35
CA MET A 380 1.04 3.44 -16.11
C MET A 380 -0.08 4.48 -16.31
N TYR A 381 -1.13 4.37 -15.48
CA TYR A 381 -2.37 5.15 -15.44
C TYR A 381 -3.50 4.66 -16.35
N ARG A 382 -4.37 3.84 -15.76
CA ARG A 382 -5.76 4.29 -15.70
C ARG A 382 -5.85 5.24 -14.51
N SER A 383 -6.04 6.52 -14.77
CA SER A 383 -6.53 7.44 -13.73
C SER A 383 -7.73 6.76 -13.07
N SER A 384 -7.84 6.71 -11.75
CA SER A 384 -9.09 6.20 -11.16
C SER A 384 -10.22 7.17 -11.46
N PHE A 385 -11.42 6.68 -11.72
CA PHE A 385 -12.61 7.45 -12.04
C PHE A 385 -12.80 8.59 -11.06
N LEU A 386 -12.82 8.26 -9.76
CA LEU A 386 -12.92 9.29 -8.73
C LEU A 386 -11.63 10.09 -8.56
N GLY A 387 -10.46 9.51 -8.79
CA GLY A 387 -9.20 10.26 -8.78
C GLY A 387 -9.17 11.38 -9.84
N SER A 388 -9.91 11.21 -10.94
CA SER A 388 -10.05 12.21 -12.01
C SER A 388 -11.13 13.27 -11.75
N ILE A 389 -11.98 13.08 -10.74
CA ILE A 389 -13.10 13.98 -10.42
C ILE A 389 -12.74 14.85 -9.21
N PRO A 390 -12.87 16.19 -9.29
CA PRO A 390 -12.72 17.07 -8.14
C PRO A 390 -13.64 16.68 -6.95
N ILE A 391 -13.15 16.79 -5.71
CA ILE A 391 -13.90 16.32 -4.53
C ILE A 391 -15.27 16.99 -4.38
N ASP A 392 -15.42 18.26 -4.76
CA ASP A 392 -16.69 18.98 -4.76
C ASP A 392 -17.71 18.32 -5.69
N LYS A 393 -17.27 17.85 -6.86
CA LYS A 393 -18.11 17.06 -7.76
C LYS A 393 -18.37 15.66 -7.23
N GLN A 394 -17.40 15.01 -6.59
CA GLN A 394 -17.64 13.71 -5.95
C GLN A 394 -18.68 13.84 -4.83
N LEU A 395 -18.59 14.88 -4.00
CA LEU A 395 -19.56 15.17 -2.95
C LEU A 395 -20.94 15.51 -3.51
N TYR A 396 -20.98 16.27 -4.60
CA TYR A 396 -22.21 16.51 -5.34
C TYR A 396 -22.83 15.20 -5.83
N TYR A 397 -22.07 14.33 -6.49
CA TYR A 397 -22.55 13.01 -6.93
C TYR A 397 -22.97 12.14 -5.75
N ALA A 398 -22.20 12.11 -4.66
CA ALA A 398 -22.59 11.35 -3.46
C ALA A 398 -23.92 11.87 -2.90
N SER A 399 -24.12 13.19 -2.84
CA SER A 399 -25.37 13.79 -2.37
C SER A 399 -26.58 13.48 -3.27
N LYS A 400 -26.37 13.44 -4.59
CA LYS A 400 -27.43 13.26 -5.59
C LYS A 400 -27.76 11.80 -5.88
N ALA A 401 -26.76 10.95 -5.87
CA ALA A 401 -26.84 9.57 -6.33
C ALA A 401 -26.68 8.57 -5.18
N CYS A 402 -25.96 8.92 -4.11
CA CYS A 402 -25.59 7.99 -3.03
C CYS A 402 -26.14 8.42 -1.66
N LYS A 403 -27.23 9.22 -1.61
CA LYS A 403 -27.83 9.73 -0.35
C LYS A 403 -26.82 10.42 0.60
N GLY A 404 -25.76 11.00 0.04
CA GLY A 404 -24.65 11.63 0.77
C GLY A 404 -23.53 10.67 1.19
N ASP A 405 -23.64 9.37 0.91
CA ASP A 405 -22.62 8.38 1.27
C ASP A 405 -21.50 8.31 0.21
N LEU A 406 -20.38 8.95 0.52
CA LEU A 406 -19.19 8.95 -0.33
C LEU A 406 -18.52 7.58 -0.41
N LYS A 407 -18.68 6.70 0.60
CA LYS A 407 -18.10 5.34 0.56
C LYS A 407 -18.74 4.52 -0.54
N ILE A 408 -20.05 4.67 -0.74
CA ILE A 408 -20.78 3.99 -1.81
C ILE A 408 -20.35 4.52 -3.18
N LEU A 409 -20.22 5.84 -3.33
CA LEU A 409 -19.68 6.44 -4.55
C LEU A 409 -18.25 5.92 -4.85
N ARG A 410 -17.41 5.76 -3.81
CA ARG A 410 -16.06 5.21 -3.94
C ARG A 410 -16.02 3.74 -4.35
N LYS A 411 -16.92 2.92 -3.82
CA LYS A 411 -17.08 1.54 -4.28
C LYS A 411 -17.51 1.48 -5.75
N LEU A 412 -18.43 2.36 -6.16
CA LEU A 412 -18.81 2.49 -7.57
C LEU A 412 -17.59 2.90 -8.42
N GLY A 413 -16.83 3.90 -8.01
CA GLY A 413 -15.63 4.32 -8.73
C GLY A 413 -14.60 3.21 -8.91
N GLN A 414 -14.33 2.42 -7.86
CA GLN A 414 -13.45 1.26 -7.95
C GLN A 414 -13.99 0.16 -8.89
N ALA A 415 -15.31 0.01 -9.00
CA ALA A 415 -15.91 -0.90 -9.95
C ALA A 415 -15.75 -0.40 -11.40
N ILE A 416 -15.96 0.90 -11.63
CA ILE A 416 -15.76 1.56 -12.92
C ILE A 416 -14.29 1.47 -13.37
N ASP A 417 -13.32 1.62 -12.47
CA ASP A 417 -11.88 1.51 -12.76
C ASP A 417 -11.48 0.17 -13.40
N LYS A 418 -12.25 -0.89 -13.12
CA LYS A 418 -12.02 -2.25 -13.65
C LYS A 418 -12.64 -2.46 -15.04
N THR A 419 -13.36 -1.49 -15.59
CA THR A 419 -14.11 -1.66 -16.86
C THR A 419 -13.26 -1.25 -18.05
N SER A 420 -13.27 -2.05 -19.11
CA SER A 420 -12.43 -1.83 -20.31
C SER A 420 -13.13 -1.09 -21.44
N THR A 421 -14.44 -0.83 -21.38
CA THR A 421 -15.19 -0.12 -22.42
C THR A 421 -16.24 0.80 -21.80
N LYS A 422 -16.72 1.78 -22.58
CA LYS A 422 -17.85 2.64 -22.17
C LYS A 422 -19.10 1.80 -21.86
N GLU A 423 -19.39 0.80 -22.68
CA GLU A 423 -20.52 -0.10 -22.52
C GLU A 423 -20.39 -0.90 -21.22
N ALA A 424 -19.19 -1.40 -20.89
CA ALA A 424 -18.91 -2.11 -19.65
C ALA A 424 -19.04 -1.20 -18.42
N ALA A 425 -18.63 0.07 -18.52
CA ALA A 425 -18.80 1.07 -17.46
C ALA A 425 -20.27 1.38 -17.17
N ILE A 426 -21.09 1.54 -18.22
CA ILE A 426 -22.53 1.76 -18.07
C ILE A 426 -23.23 0.51 -17.52
N LEU A 427 -22.87 -0.69 -17.99
CA LEU A 427 -23.40 -1.95 -17.42
C LEU A 427 -23.03 -2.10 -15.94
N THR A 428 -21.81 -1.72 -15.57
CA THR A 428 -21.35 -1.74 -14.18
C THR A 428 -22.14 -0.76 -13.32
N LEU A 429 -22.47 0.43 -13.84
CA LEU A 429 -23.35 1.38 -13.15
C LEU A 429 -24.75 0.80 -12.90
N THR A 430 -25.35 0.16 -13.91
CA THR A 430 -26.66 -0.49 -13.80
C THR A 430 -26.64 -1.64 -12.79
N ALA A 431 -25.66 -2.55 -12.90
CA ALA A 431 -25.49 -3.65 -11.96
C ALA A 431 -25.25 -3.15 -10.53
N PHE A 432 -24.50 -2.06 -10.37
CA PHE A 432 -24.26 -1.46 -9.07
C PHE A 432 -25.56 -0.89 -8.47
N SER A 433 -26.42 -0.23 -9.26
CA SER A 433 -27.72 0.24 -8.76
C SER A 433 -28.67 -0.90 -8.36
N GLU A 434 -28.62 -2.05 -9.06
CA GLU A 434 -29.43 -3.23 -8.72
C GLU A 434 -28.96 -3.93 -7.43
N VAL A 435 -27.64 -4.02 -7.22
CA VAL A 435 -27.08 -4.60 -5.98
C VAL A 435 -27.39 -3.72 -4.77
N TYR A 436 -27.41 -2.40 -4.96
CA TYR A 436 -27.72 -1.42 -3.95
C TYR A 436 -29.12 -0.85 -4.18
N ASN A 437 -30.16 -1.71 -4.12
CA ASN A 437 -31.60 -1.42 -4.37
C ASN A 437 -32.15 -0.11 -3.78
N ASP A 438 -31.48 0.47 -2.79
CA ASP A 438 -31.82 1.76 -2.18
C ASP A 438 -31.33 3.00 -2.96
N TYR A 439 -30.71 2.84 -4.12
CA TYR A 439 -30.02 3.92 -4.84
C TYR A 439 -30.42 4.01 -6.33
N GLU A 440 -31.73 3.93 -6.63
CA GLU A 440 -32.25 4.20 -7.98
C GLU A 440 -31.81 5.57 -8.53
N ASP A 441 -31.58 6.54 -7.64
CA ASP A 441 -31.08 7.88 -7.97
C ASP A 441 -29.71 7.87 -8.68
N ILE A 442 -28.92 6.79 -8.55
CA ILE A 442 -27.65 6.62 -9.28
C ILE A 442 -27.87 6.63 -10.78
N LEU A 443 -28.92 5.97 -11.27
CA LEU A 443 -29.24 5.92 -12.70
C LEU A 443 -29.82 7.24 -13.22
N GLN A 444 -30.40 8.05 -12.32
CA GLN A 444 -31.04 9.32 -12.65
C GLN A 444 -30.05 10.51 -12.63
N CYS A 445 -28.87 10.34 -12.03
CA CYS A 445 -27.84 11.39 -12.04
C CYS A 445 -27.11 11.44 -13.40
N GLU A 446 -27.67 12.23 -14.33
CA GLU A 446 -27.18 12.38 -15.70
C GLU A 446 -25.72 12.90 -15.76
N GLU A 447 -25.34 13.77 -14.81
CA GLU A 447 -23.99 14.33 -14.70
C GLU A 447 -22.95 13.28 -14.26
N LEU A 448 -23.33 12.38 -13.35
CA LEU A 448 -22.50 11.24 -12.95
C LEU A 448 -22.32 10.26 -14.12
N ARG A 449 -23.42 9.94 -14.82
CA ARG A 449 -23.40 9.11 -16.03
C ARG A 449 -22.48 9.71 -17.10
N GLN A 450 -22.61 11.00 -17.38
CA GLN A 450 -21.77 11.66 -18.37
C GLN A 450 -20.29 11.65 -17.93
N SER A 451 -20.01 11.84 -16.64
CA SER A 451 -18.63 11.76 -16.13
C SER A 451 -18.02 10.36 -16.30
N ILE A 452 -18.81 9.29 -16.09
CA ILE A 452 -18.37 7.91 -16.33
C ILE A 452 -18.08 7.69 -17.81
N VAL A 453 -18.96 8.16 -18.69
CA VAL A 453 -18.76 8.07 -20.14
C VAL A 453 -17.50 8.81 -20.58
N ASP A 454 -17.32 10.04 -20.13
CA ASP A 454 -16.15 10.86 -20.45
C ASP A 454 -14.85 10.21 -19.96
N PHE A 455 -14.88 9.62 -18.76
CA PHE A 455 -13.76 8.90 -18.19
C PHE A 455 -13.41 7.65 -19.00
N SER A 456 -14.40 6.80 -19.32
CA SER A 456 -14.18 5.60 -20.12
C SER A 456 -13.77 5.90 -21.57
N SER A 457 -14.11 7.07 -22.10
CA SER A 457 -13.69 7.51 -23.43
C SER A 457 -12.27 8.08 -23.48
N ARG A 458 -11.68 8.43 -22.32
CA ARG A 458 -10.28 8.92 -22.22
C ARG A 458 -9.28 7.80 -21.94
N ASN A 459 -9.74 6.69 -21.35
CA ASN A 459 -8.91 5.56 -20.93
C ASN A 459 -8.96 4.36 -21.91
N ASN A 460 -9.60 4.55 -23.06
CA ASN A 460 -9.64 3.65 -24.22
C ASN A 460 -9.25 4.46 -25.45
#